data_AF-A0A924YF27-F1
#
_entry.id   AF-A0A924YF27-F1
#
_cell.length_a   1.000
_cell.length_b   1.000
_cell.length_c   1.000
_cell.angle_alpha   90.00
_cell.angle_beta   90.00
_cell.angle_gamma   90.00
#
_symmetry.space_group_name_H-M   'P 1'
#
loop_
_entity.id
_entity.type
_entity.pdbx_description
1 polymer ?
#
loop_
_entity_poly.entity_id
_entity_poly.type
_entity_poly.pdbx_seq_one_letter_code
_entity_poly.pdbx_strand_id
1 'polypeptide(L)'
;MQAGILATFALTSVWYRIPGTQPILLFTPLYTVRFAIFLAMLWTVGWWLIAGLPGFAELRRDRLRGLWALGLLTLALWAYASTTWAFQRVDYPEVGETAALQLSVVALFAVVVACCSPLARYVALALVLGLIGNTQITMLQVASQRDLGLRWLGEFSLGPDFPGVSVVQSGAVRWLRPYGLLPHPNILAGILVIGLLASVVWIISSRQQIRWLGTLVFLAGLWALLLTFSRGAWGSFAA
;
A
#
# COMPACT_ATOMS: atom_id res chain seq x y z
N MET A 1 -16.54 -3.66 -10.34
CA MET A 1 -16.08 -3.96 -8.96
C MET A 1 -14.81 -4.79 -8.94
N GLN A 2 -14.80 -6.05 -9.42
CA GLN A 2 -13.60 -6.92 -9.41
C GLN A 2 -12.34 -6.27 -10.01
N ALA A 3 -12.46 -5.68 -11.20
CA ALA A 3 -11.33 -4.99 -11.85
C ALA A 3 -10.77 -3.83 -11.00
N GLY A 4 -11.64 -3.07 -10.33
CA GLY A 4 -11.23 -1.98 -9.45
C GLY A 4 -10.49 -2.49 -8.20
N ILE A 5 -10.97 -3.58 -7.58
CA ILE A 5 -10.28 -4.25 -6.47
C ILE A 5 -8.88 -4.68 -6.88
N LEU A 6 -8.76 -5.36 -8.04
CA LEU A 6 -7.47 -5.83 -8.54
C LEU A 6 -6.53 -4.68 -8.89
N ALA A 7 -7.05 -3.59 -9.46
CA ALA A 7 -6.27 -2.38 -9.73
C ALA A 7 -5.75 -1.76 -8.43
N THR A 8 -6.56 -1.68 -7.37
CA THR A 8 -6.11 -1.19 -6.06
C THR A 8 -4.99 -2.05 -5.48
N PHE A 9 -5.10 -3.39 -5.55
CA PHE A 9 -4.05 -4.30 -5.09
C PHE A 9 -2.76 -4.18 -5.91
N ALA A 10 -2.87 -4.02 -7.24
CA ALA A 10 -1.70 -3.79 -8.09
C ALA A 10 -0.99 -2.46 -7.75
N LEU A 11 -1.77 -1.41 -7.49
CA LEU A 11 -1.28 -0.08 -7.13
C LEU A 11 -0.78 0.03 -5.68
N THR A 12 -1.00 -0.97 -4.82
CA THR A 12 -0.55 -0.91 -3.41
C THR A 12 0.97 -0.78 -3.28
N SER A 13 1.69 -1.24 -4.31
CA SER A 13 3.14 -1.21 -4.38
C SER A 13 3.72 0.05 -5.07
N VAL A 14 2.87 1.03 -5.40
CA VAL A 14 3.24 2.22 -6.17
C VAL A 14 2.64 3.48 -5.52
N TRP A 15 3.49 4.35 -4.96
CA TRP A 15 3.08 5.63 -4.36
C TRP A 15 3.03 6.74 -5.42
N TYR A 16 2.24 6.54 -6.46
CA TYR A 16 2.14 7.50 -7.55
C TYR A 16 1.10 8.58 -7.26
N ARG A 17 1.58 9.83 -7.23
CA ARG A 17 0.77 11.04 -7.14
C ARG A 17 0.58 11.62 -8.54
N ILE A 18 -0.66 11.78 -8.97
CA ILE A 18 -0.99 12.30 -10.30
C ILE A 18 -0.50 13.76 -10.42
N PRO A 19 0.36 14.06 -11.42
CA PRO A 19 0.79 15.42 -11.72
C PRO A 19 -0.40 16.28 -12.11
N GLY A 20 -0.45 17.51 -11.60
CA GLY A 20 -1.53 18.45 -11.89
C GLY A 20 -1.20 19.82 -11.29
N THR A 21 -1.24 20.85 -12.13
CA THR A 21 -0.80 22.23 -11.87
C THR A 21 -1.94 23.18 -11.48
N GLN A 22 -3.20 22.74 -11.45
CA GLN A 22 -4.37 23.55 -11.09
C GLN A 22 -5.47 22.63 -10.54
N PRO A 23 -6.40 23.11 -9.70
CA PRO A 23 -7.50 22.29 -9.22
C PRO A 23 -8.41 21.95 -10.40
N ILE A 24 -8.30 20.73 -10.95
CA ILE A 24 -9.42 20.14 -11.65
C ILE A 24 -10.57 20.20 -10.64
N LEU A 25 -11.72 20.75 -11.01
CA LEU A 25 -12.90 21.05 -10.17
C LEU A 25 -13.37 19.95 -9.18
N LEU A 26 -12.80 18.74 -9.26
CA LEU A 26 -13.07 17.57 -8.42
C LEU A 26 -12.00 17.30 -7.34
N PHE A 27 -10.81 17.91 -7.40
CA PHE A 27 -9.76 17.74 -6.39
C PHE A 27 -9.75 18.94 -5.45
N THR A 28 -10.35 18.77 -4.28
CA THR A 28 -10.23 19.66 -3.13
C THR A 28 -8.75 19.86 -2.71
N PRO A 29 -8.45 20.82 -1.81
CA PRO A 29 -7.11 21.00 -1.21
C PRO A 29 -6.57 19.76 -0.47
N LEU A 30 -7.35 18.67 -0.34
CA LEU A 30 -6.95 17.47 0.37
C LEU A 30 -5.89 16.67 -0.40
N TYR A 31 -4.74 16.49 0.26
CA TYR A 31 -3.55 15.85 -0.30
C TYR A 31 -3.80 14.45 -0.90
N THR A 32 -4.68 13.66 -0.30
CA THR A 32 -4.81 12.22 -0.63
C THR A 32 -5.51 11.91 -1.94
N VAL A 33 -6.42 12.76 -2.39
CA VAL A 33 -7.28 12.44 -3.54
C VAL A 33 -6.46 12.33 -4.84
N ARG A 34 -5.22 12.84 -4.82
CA ARG A 34 -4.29 12.81 -5.95
C ARG A 34 -3.51 11.50 -6.12
N PHE A 35 -3.66 10.53 -5.22
CA PHE A 35 -2.97 9.25 -5.35
C PHE A 35 -3.75 8.27 -6.23
N ALA A 36 -3.06 7.61 -7.16
CA ALA A 36 -3.68 6.66 -8.07
C ALA A 36 -4.39 5.51 -7.33
N ILE A 37 -3.80 5.00 -6.25
CA ILE A 37 -4.41 3.95 -5.41
C ILE A 37 -5.73 4.44 -4.78
N PHE A 38 -5.77 5.69 -4.34
CA PHE A 38 -6.95 6.28 -3.71
C PHE A 38 -8.09 6.46 -4.73
N LEU A 39 -7.77 6.89 -5.95
CA LEU A 39 -8.74 6.95 -7.04
C LEU A 39 -9.29 5.58 -7.42
N ALA A 40 -8.46 4.54 -7.46
CA ALA A 40 -8.91 3.17 -7.71
C ALA A 40 -9.87 2.67 -6.61
N MET A 41 -9.60 3.00 -5.34
CA MET A 41 -10.51 2.70 -4.23
C MET A 41 -11.84 3.45 -4.37
N LEU A 42 -11.80 4.77 -4.61
CA LEU A 42 -13.01 5.58 -4.80
C LEU A 42 -13.86 5.08 -5.96
N TRP A 43 -13.24 4.76 -7.09
CA TRP A 43 -13.92 4.18 -8.25
C TRP A 43 -14.61 2.86 -7.88
N THR A 44 -13.92 1.99 -7.15
CA THR A 44 -14.46 0.70 -6.71
C THR A 44 -15.64 0.85 -5.76
N VAL A 45 -15.51 1.72 -4.75
CA VAL A 45 -16.57 2.02 -3.77
C VAL A 45 -17.76 2.67 -4.46
N GLY A 46 -17.54 3.64 -5.35
CA GLY A 46 -18.60 4.32 -6.10
C GLY A 46 -19.42 3.36 -6.96
N TRP A 47 -18.76 2.47 -7.71
CA TRP A 47 -19.46 1.45 -8.50
C TRP A 47 -20.19 0.41 -7.66
N TRP A 48 -19.66 0.08 -6.47
CA TRP A 48 -20.34 -0.82 -5.54
C TRP A 48 -21.63 -0.20 -4.98
N LEU A 49 -21.61 1.11 -4.69
CA LEU A 49 -22.80 1.87 -4.27
C LEU A 49 -23.83 1.94 -5.40
N ILE A 50 -23.42 2.30 -6.61
CA ILE A 50 -24.30 2.40 -7.79
C ILE A 50 -24.94 1.03 -8.11
N ALA A 51 -24.20 -0.06 -7.95
CA ALA A 51 -24.68 -1.41 -8.18
C ALA A 51 -25.62 -1.94 -7.07
N GLY A 52 -25.96 -1.13 -6.06
CA GLY A 52 -26.90 -1.51 -5.01
C GLY A 52 -26.30 -2.39 -3.91
N LEU A 53 -25.03 -2.20 -3.57
CA LEU A 53 -24.34 -2.89 -2.46
C LEU A 53 -24.32 -4.44 -2.57
N PRO A 54 -23.92 -5.02 -3.71
CA PRO A 54 -23.89 -6.47 -3.88
C PRO A 54 -22.98 -7.12 -2.82
N GLY A 55 -23.39 -8.26 -2.27
CA GLY A 55 -22.66 -8.99 -1.23
C GLY A 55 -22.90 -8.50 0.21
N PHE A 56 -23.56 -7.34 0.38
CA PHE A 56 -23.73 -6.72 1.70
C PHE A 56 -24.74 -7.45 2.59
N ALA A 57 -25.79 -8.03 1.98
CA ALA A 57 -26.78 -8.83 2.71
C ALA A 57 -26.15 -10.11 3.28
N GLU A 58 -25.29 -10.77 2.50
CA GLU A 58 -24.52 -11.94 2.94
C GLU A 58 -23.54 -11.57 4.04
N LEU A 59 -22.82 -10.45 3.90
CA LEU A 59 -21.90 -9.95 4.92
C LEU A 59 -22.60 -9.74 6.27
N ARG A 60 -23.82 -9.19 6.26
CA ARG A 60 -24.60 -8.91 7.48
C ARG A 60 -25.15 -10.17 8.16
N ARG A 61 -25.40 -11.23 7.39
CA ARG A 61 -25.90 -12.51 7.95
C ARG A 61 -24.83 -13.22 8.77
N ASP A 62 -23.56 -13.04 8.43
CA ASP A 62 -22.43 -13.55 9.20
C ASP A 62 -22.10 -12.59 10.36
N ARG A 63 -22.30 -13.05 11.60
CA ARG A 63 -22.09 -12.22 12.80
C ARG A 63 -20.66 -11.72 12.93
N LEU A 64 -19.66 -12.56 12.65
CA LEU A 64 -18.25 -12.18 12.83
C LEU A 64 -17.85 -11.16 11.77
N ARG A 65 -18.21 -11.41 10.51
CA ARG A 65 -17.92 -10.49 9.41
C ARG A 65 -18.68 -9.17 9.55
N GLY A 66 -19.92 -9.22 10.03
CA GLY A 66 -20.72 -8.04 10.35
C GLY A 66 -20.12 -7.20 11.48
N LEU A 67 -19.70 -7.82 12.58
CA LEU A 67 -19.03 -7.12 13.69
C LEU A 67 -17.68 -6.52 13.27
N TRP A 68 -16.90 -7.25 12.47
CA TRP A 68 -15.65 -6.73 11.91
C TRP A 68 -15.89 -5.49 11.03
N ALA A 69 -16.87 -5.56 10.11
CA ALA A 69 -17.19 -4.44 9.24
C ALA A 69 -17.70 -3.22 10.05
N LEU A 70 -18.56 -3.46 11.04
CA LEU A 70 -19.03 -2.42 11.96
C LEU A 70 -17.87 -1.82 12.75
N GLY A 71 -16.95 -2.63 13.25
CA GLY A 71 -15.73 -2.19 13.94
C GLY A 71 -14.87 -1.28 13.07
N LEU A 72 -14.67 -1.63 11.80
CA LEU A 72 -13.91 -0.79 10.87
C LEU A 72 -14.61 0.54 10.57
N LEU A 73 -15.93 0.51 10.35
CA LEU A 73 -16.70 1.73 10.06
C LEU A 73 -16.81 2.64 11.29
N THR A 74 -16.95 2.07 12.49
CA THR A 74 -16.94 2.83 13.74
C THR A 74 -15.55 3.41 14.02
N LEU A 75 -14.47 2.70 13.69
CA LEU A 75 -13.11 3.26 13.75
C LEU A 75 -12.93 4.43 12.78
N ALA A 76 -13.47 4.34 11.56
CA ALA A 76 -13.46 5.45 10.60
C ALA A 76 -14.26 6.67 11.11
N LEU A 77 -15.43 6.45 11.72
CA LEU A 77 -16.20 7.51 12.37
C LEU A 77 -15.45 8.11 13.58
N TRP A 78 -14.79 7.27 14.36
CA TRP A 78 -13.96 7.70 15.48
C TRP A 78 -12.80 8.58 15.02
N ALA A 79 -12.18 8.27 13.86
CA ALA A 79 -11.14 9.13 13.29
C ALA A 79 -11.67 10.53 12.98
N TYR A 80 -12.91 10.66 12.47
CA TYR A 80 -13.55 11.97 12.31
C TYR A 80 -13.86 12.64 13.65
N ALA A 81 -14.40 11.91 14.63
CA ALA A 81 -14.62 12.48 15.96
C ALA A 81 -13.30 13.02 16.55
N SER A 82 -12.19 12.31 16.32
CA SER A 82 -10.88 12.67 16.85
C SER A 82 -10.30 13.99 16.33
N THR A 83 -10.77 14.47 15.17
CA THR A 83 -10.32 15.78 14.65
C THR A 83 -10.81 16.92 15.54
N THR A 84 -11.92 16.75 16.26
CA THR A 84 -12.50 17.80 17.12
C THR A 84 -11.64 18.14 18.34
N TRP A 85 -10.83 17.19 18.82
CA TRP A 85 -9.89 17.38 19.93
C TRP A 85 -8.41 17.25 19.51
N ALA A 86 -8.13 17.28 18.20
CA ALA A 86 -6.77 17.23 17.70
C ALA A 86 -6.00 18.52 18.05
N PHE A 87 -4.71 18.38 18.38
CA PHE A 87 -3.84 19.50 18.74
C PHE A 87 -3.76 20.56 17.64
N GLN A 88 -3.60 20.13 16.38
CA GLN A 88 -3.49 21.01 15.20
C GLN A 88 -4.86 21.41 14.60
N ARG A 89 -5.98 21.22 15.31
CA ARG A 89 -7.32 21.44 14.73
C ARG A 89 -7.58 22.88 14.26
N VAL A 90 -6.88 23.86 14.85
CA VAL A 90 -7.08 25.29 14.53
C VAL A 90 -6.14 25.72 13.41
N ASP A 91 -4.87 25.33 13.50
CA ASP A 91 -3.82 25.77 12.58
C ASP A 91 -3.81 24.97 11.27
N TYR A 92 -4.05 23.65 11.36
CA TYR A 92 -4.02 22.71 10.22
C TYR A 92 -5.11 21.63 10.31
N PRO A 93 -6.41 22.01 10.32
CA PRO A 93 -7.52 21.06 10.39
C PRO A 93 -7.49 20.01 9.27
N GLU A 94 -7.00 20.40 8.09
CA GLU A 94 -6.95 19.56 6.90
C GLU A 94 -6.08 18.31 7.08
N VAL A 95 -5.12 18.32 8.00
CA VAL A 95 -4.26 17.15 8.27
C VAL A 95 -5.10 16.02 8.89
N GLY A 96 -5.89 16.36 9.92
CA GLY A 96 -6.78 15.41 10.59
C GLY A 96 -7.91 14.94 9.68
N GLU A 97 -8.55 15.87 8.96
CA GLU A 97 -9.62 15.57 8.02
C GLU A 97 -9.15 14.68 6.86
N THR A 98 -7.98 14.98 6.30
CA THR A 98 -7.39 14.18 5.24
C THR A 98 -7.14 12.76 5.73
N ALA A 99 -6.53 12.58 6.91
CA ALA A 99 -6.25 11.28 7.49
C ALA A 99 -7.53 10.46 7.78
N ALA A 100 -8.55 11.10 8.36
CA ALA A 100 -9.85 10.49 8.61
C ALA A 100 -10.54 10.06 7.29
N LEU A 101 -10.45 10.87 6.24
CA LEU A 101 -10.93 10.51 4.90
C LEU A 101 -10.16 9.31 4.33
N GLN A 102 -8.82 9.27 4.46
CA GLN A 102 -8.04 8.11 4.01
C GLN A 102 -8.53 6.83 4.66
N LEU A 103 -8.65 6.85 5.99
CA LEU A 103 -9.08 5.70 6.77
C LEU A 103 -10.50 5.26 6.39
N SER A 104 -11.40 6.22 6.16
CA SER A 104 -12.78 5.94 5.77
C SER A 104 -12.89 5.28 4.41
N VAL A 105 -12.12 5.75 3.42
CA VAL A 105 -12.09 5.14 2.08
C VAL A 105 -11.46 3.74 2.15
N VAL A 106 -10.39 3.56 2.92
CA VAL A 106 -9.77 2.23 3.12
C VAL A 106 -10.74 1.27 3.83
N ALA A 107 -11.44 1.73 4.88
CA ALA A 107 -12.42 0.92 5.60
C ALA A 107 -13.59 0.52 4.70
N LEU A 108 -14.16 1.45 3.94
CA LEU A 108 -15.21 1.16 2.96
C LEU A 108 -14.70 0.20 1.88
N PHE A 109 -13.51 0.44 1.34
CA PHE A 109 -12.91 -0.46 0.35
C PHE A 109 -12.74 -1.88 0.90
N ALA A 110 -12.28 -2.04 2.15
CA ALA A 110 -12.17 -3.34 2.80
C ALA A 110 -13.54 -4.04 2.92
N VAL A 111 -14.60 -3.30 3.25
CA VAL A 111 -15.99 -3.82 3.24
C VAL A 111 -16.41 -4.24 1.83
N VAL A 112 -16.10 -3.46 0.79
CA VAL A 112 -16.37 -3.84 -0.61
C VAL A 112 -15.64 -5.13 -1.00
N VAL A 113 -14.36 -5.26 -0.64
CA VAL A 113 -13.58 -6.48 -0.89
C VAL A 113 -14.21 -7.68 -0.19
N ALA A 114 -14.65 -7.53 1.07
CA ALA A 114 -15.35 -8.58 1.79
C ALA A 114 -16.69 -8.97 1.11
N CYS A 115 -17.47 -7.99 0.66
CA CYS A 115 -18.74 -8.24 -0.03
C CYS A 115 -18.55 -8.92 -1.39
N CYS A 116 -17.63 -8.41 -2.21
CA CYS A 116 -17.41 -8.89 -3.57
C CYS A 116 -16.54 -10.15 -3.65
N SER A 117 -15.79 -10.48 -2.59
CA SER A 117 -14.97 -11.70 -2.46
C SER A 117 -14.15 -12.01 -3.74
N PRO A 118 -13.16 -11.17 -4.09
CA PRO A 118 -12.35 -11.39 -5.28
C PRO A 118 -11.62 -12.74 -5.22
N LEU A 119 -11.39 -13.35 -6.39
CA LEU A 119 -10.63 -14.58 -6.49
C LEU A 119 -9.21 -14.37 -5.93
N ALA A 120 -8.89 -15.07 -4.83
CA ALA A 120 -7.63 -14.90 -4.10
C ALA A 120 -6.38 -15.05 -4.99
N ARG A 121 -6.43 -15.91 -6.01
CA ARG A 121 -5.34 -16.09 -6.98
C ARG A 121 -4.98 -14.82 -7.74
N TYR A 122 -5.95 -13.96 -8.06
CA TYR A 122 -5.69 -12.72 -8.79
C TYR A 122 -5.17 -11.61 -7.88
N VAL A 123 -5.66 -11.58 -6.63
CA VAL A 123 -5.11 -10.69 -5.59
C VAL A 123 -3.65 -11.07 -5.29
N ALA A 124 -3.38 -12.37 -5.09
CA ALA A 124 -2.03 -12.88 -4.89
C ALA A 124 -1.12 -12.56 -6.09
N LEU A 125 -1.60 -12.76 -7.32
CA LEU A 125 -0.85 -12.37 -8.52
C LEU A 125 -0.50 -10.88 -8.52
N ALA A 126 -1.45 -9.99 -8.24
CA ALA A 126 -1.20 -8.55 -8.20
C ALA A 126 -0.13 -8.17 -7.14
N LEU A 127 -0.20 -8.76 -5.95
CA LEU A 127 0.76 -8.55 -4.87
C LEU A 127 2.16 -9.10 -5.22
N VAL A 128 2.24 -10.27 -5.85
CA VAL A 128 3.50 -10.87 -6.30
C VAL A 128 4.14 -10.07 -7.42
N LEU A 129 3.37 -9.52 -8.35
CA LEU A 129 3.89 -8.61 -9.38
C LEU A 129 4.47 -7.33 -8.74
N GLY A 130 3.79 -6.78 -7.73
CA GLY A 130 4.29 -5.65 -6.94
C GLY A 130 5.59 -5.97 -6.19
N LEU A 131 5.70 -7.19 -5.63
CA LEU A 131 6.91 -7.70 -5.00
C LEU A 131 8.07 -7.76 -5.99
N ILE A 132 7.88 -8.37 -7.16
CA ILE A 132 8.92 -8.51 -8.19
C ILE A 132 9.43 -7.12 -8.61
N GLY A 133 8.51 -6.20 -8.94
CA GLY A 133 8.89 -4.84 -9.36
C GLY A 133 9.66 -4.08 -8.28
N ASN A 134 9.16 -4.05 -7.05
CA ASN A 134 9.86 -3.33 -5.96
C ASN A 134 11.17 -4.02 -5.54
N THR A 135 11.28 -5.34 -5.65
CA THR A 135 12.53 -6.08 -5.39
C THR A 135 13.63 -5.64 -6.34
N GLN A 136 13.32 -5.54 -7.64
CA GLN A 136 14.28 -5.09 -8.66
C GLN A 136 14.71 -3.64 -8.40
N ILE A 137 13.75 -2.73 -8.19
CA ILE A 137 14.04 -1.31 -7.91
C ILE A 137 14.87 -1.17 -6.64
N THR A 138 14.53 -1.92 -5.58
CA THR A 138 15.27 -1.94 -4.31
C THR A 138 16.74 -2.31 -4.51
N MET A 139 17.00 -3.42 -5.21
CA MET A 139 18.38 -3.87 -5.46
C MET A 139 19.17 -2.84 -6.27
N LEU A 140 18.55 -2.24 -7.27
CA LEU A 140 19.19 -1.22 -8.12
C LEU A 140 19.44 0.10 -7.37
N GLN A 141 18.52 0.55 -6.51
CA GLN A 141 18.70 1.73 -5.65
C GLN A 141 19.86 1.51 -4.65
N VAL A 142 19.95 0.31 -4.05
CA VAL A 142 21.06 -0.03 -3.15
C VAL A 142 22.38 -0.12 -3.91
N ALA A 143 22.42 -0.73 -5.08
CA ALA A 143 23.65 -0.82 -5.87
C ALA A 143 24.12 0.56 -6.36
N SER A 144 23.20 1.43 -6.73
CA SER A 144 23.51 2.74 -7.33
C SER A 144 23.68 3.86 -6.31
N GLN A 145 23.19 3.67 -5.08
CA GLN A 145 23.18 4.69 -4.02
C GLN A 145 22.48 6.00 -4.41
N ARG A 146 21.43 5.91 -5.25
CA ARG A 146 20.65 7.04 -5.77
C ARG A 146 19.30 6.56 -6.32
N ASP A 147 18.43 7.49 -6.70
CA ASP A 147 17.24 7.17 -7.49
C ASP A 147 17.59 6.71 -8.91
N LEU A 148 16.70 5.90 -9.48
CA LEU A 148 16.82 5.30 -10.82
C LEU A 148 16.24 6.20 -11.92
N GLY A 149 15.67 7.36 -11.58
CA GLY A 149 15.02 8.28 -12.51
C GLY A 149 13.61 7.85 -12.94
N LEU A 150 12.98 6.91 -12.24
CA LEU A 150 11.62 6.40 -12.48
C LEU A 150 10.54 7.35 -11.93
N ARG A 151 10.75 8.67 -12.05
CA ARG A 151 9.83 9.69 -11.53
C ARG A 151 8.43 9.59 -12.12
N TRP A 152 8.32 9.15 -13.36
CA TRP A 152 7.04 8.90 -14.05
C TRP A 152 6.23 7.74 -13.42
N LEU A 153 6.89 6.85 -12.67
CA LEU A 153 6.27 5.78 -11.86
C LEU A 153 6.07 6.18 -10.40
N GLY A 154 6.46 7.40 -10.01
CA GLY A 154 6.36 7.87 -8.63
C GLY A 154 7.61 7.65 -7.77
N GLU A 155 8.76 7.36 -8.38
CA GLU A 155 10.03 7.33 -7.63
C GLU A 155 10.37 8.72 -7.08
N PHE A 156 10.78 8.75 -5.82
CA PHE A 156 11.26 9.95 -5.15
C PHE A 156 12.70 10.27 -5.57
N SER A 157 13.10 11.54 -5.50
CA SER A 157 14.51 11.92 -5.64
C SER A 157 15.28 11.43 -4.41
N LEU A 158 16.31 10.62 -4.60
CA LEU A 158 17.03 9.95 -3.52
C LEU A 158 18.53 10.18 -3.65
N GLY A 159 19.14 10.56 -2.53
CA GLY A 159 20.58 10.67 -2.39
C GLY A 159 20.95 10.54 -0.91
N PRO A 160 22.08 9.90 -0.55
CA PRO A 160 22.53 9.78 0.84
C PRO A 160 22.63 11.13 1.55
N ASP A 161 22.93 12.20 0.81
CA ASP A 161 23.16 13.54 1.32
C ASP A 161 21.90 14.42 1.32
N PHE A 162 20.78 13.93 0.77
CA PHE A 162 19.55 14.70 0.73
C PHE A 162 18.88 14.76 2.11
N PRO A 163 18.40 15.94 2.55
CA PRO A 163 17.70 16.07 3.82
C PRO A 163 16.38 15.28 3.81
N GLY A 164 16.09 14.61 4.92
CA GLY A 164 14.88 13.77 5.06
C GLY A 164 14.97 12.38 4.42
N VAL A 165 16.06 12.06 3.70
CA VAL A 165 16.30 10.70 3.20
C VAL A 165 16.84 9.81 4.31
N SER A 166 16.27 8.61 4.40
CA SER A 166 16.59 7.61 5.40
C SER A 166 17.87 6.89 4.99
N VAL A 167 18.86 6.93 5.86
CA VAL A 167 20.18 6.32 5.66
C VAL A 167 20.54 5.43 6.83
N VAL A 168 21.36 4.41 6.59
CA VAL A 168 22.15 3.77 7.64
C VAL A 168 23.45 4.53 7.73
N GLN A 169 23.75 5.07 8.92
CA GLN A 169 24.97 5.85 9.13
C GLN A 169 25.92 5.09 10.07
N SER A 170 27.19 5.00 9.67
CA SER A 170 28.29 4.52 10.50
C SER A 170 29.46 5.48 10.38
N GLY A 171 29.70 6.25 11.44
CA GLY A 171 30.67 7.35 11.41
C GLY A 171 30.33 8.38 10.33
N ALA A 172 31.28 8.60 9.41
CA ALA A 172 31.12 9.51 8.26
C ALA A 172 30.40 8.87 7.06
N VAL A 173 30.23 7.55 7.05
CA VAL A 173 29.62 6.84 5.91
C VAL A 173 28.10 6.89 6.05
N ARG A 174 27.43 7.39 5.01
CA ARG A 174 25.97 7.39 4.87
C ARG A 174 25.58 6.44 3.76
N TRP A 175 24.84 5.40 4.11
CA TRP A 175 24.35 4.40 3.16
C TRP A 175 22.86 4.58 2.93
N LEU A 176 22.45 4.87 1.69
CA LEU A 176 21.04 5.00 1.31
C LEU A 176 20.26 3.72 1.60
N ARG A 177 19.17 3.85 2.37
CA ARG A 177 18.16 2.80 2.48
C ARG A 177 17.23 2.89 1.26
N PRO A 178 16.88 1.77 0.62
CA PRO A 178 16.02 1.77 -0.56
C PRO A 178 14.57 2.14 -0.22
N TYR A 179 13.91 2.83 -1.14
CA TYR A 179 12.53 3.29 -1.01
C TYR A 179 11.58 2.55 -1.97
N GLY A 180 12.11 1.90 -3.03
CA GLY A 180 11.28 1.34 -4.09
C GLY A 180 10.51 2.46 -4.79
N LEU A 181 9.21 2.24 -5.00
CA LEU A 181 8.26 3.27 -5.45
C LEU A 181 7.41 3.84 -4.31
N LEU A 182 7.91 3.79 -3.07
CA LEU A 182 7.17 4.18 -1.86
C LEU A 182 7.85 5.34 -1.12
N PRO A 183 7.13 6.06 -0.23
CA PRO A 183 7.65 7.29 0.36
C PRO A 183 8.62 7.06 1.52
N HIS A 184 8.81 5.82 1.97
CA HIS A 184 9.73 5.49 3.07
C HIS A 184 10.16 4.01 3.05
N PRO A 185 11.41 3.66 3.46
CA PRO A 185 11.90 2.27 3.46
C PRO A 185 11.09 1.32 4.33
N ASN A 186 10.54 1.79 5.45
CA ASN A 186 9.68 0.95 6.31
C ASN A 186 8.34 0.61 5.64
N ILE A 187 7.81 1.51 4.81
CA ILE A 187 6.58 1.25 4.05
C ILE A 187 6.87 0.24 2.94
N LEU A 188 8.02 0.39 2.26
CA LEU A 188 8.54 -0.61 1.32
C LEU A 188 8.64 -1.98 1.99
N ALA A 189 9.28 -2.06 3.15
CA ALA A 189 9.41 -3.30 3.90
C ALA A 189 8.06 -3.95 4.20
N GLY A 190 7.05 -3.17 4.62
CA GLY A 190 5.69 -3.66 4.84
C GLY A 190 5.04 -4.24 3.57
N ILE A 191 5.19 -3.57 2.43
CA ILE A 191 4.69 -4.08 1.14
C ILE A 191 5.45 -5.34 0.69
N LEU A 192 6.77 -5.39 0.88
CA LEU A 192 7.56 -6.59 0.57
C LEU A 192 7.13 -7.78 1.42
N VAL A 193 6.86 -7.60 2.72
CA VAL A 193 6.33 -8.67 3.60
C VAL A 193 5.00 -9.21 3.06
N ILE A 194 4.05 -8.33 2.70
CA ILE A 194 2.75 -8.74 2.15
C ILE A 194 2.94 -9.51 0.83
N GLY A 195 3.83 -9.03 -0.05
CA GLY A 195 4.18 -9.70 -1.29
C GLY A 195 4.83 -11.07 -1.08
N LEU A 196 5.72 -11.19 -0.09
CA LEU A 196 6.38 -12.44 0.27
C LEU A 196 5.35 -13.48 0.74
N LEU A 197 4.43 -13.08 1.63
CA LEU A 197 3.32 -13.93 2.06
C LEU A 197 2.44 -14.37 0.88
N ALA A 198 2.13 -13.46 -0.06
CA ALA A 198 1.38 -13.80 -1.26
C ALA A 198 2.14 -14.79 -2.18
N SER A 199 3.46 -14.69 -2.26
CA SER A 199 4.29 -15.57 -3.09
C SER A 199 4.32 -17.04 -2.60
N VAL A 200 3.97 -17.29 -1.33
CA VAL A 200 3.85 -18.65 -0.78
C VAL A 200 2.86 -19.50 -1.60
N VAL A 201 1.80 -18.90 -2.15
CA VAL A 201 0.84 -19.57 -3.04
C VAL A 201 1.53 -20.21 -4.26
N TRP A 202 2.60 -19.59 -4.77
CA TRP A 202 3.38 -20.14 -5.88
C TRP A 202 4.34 -21.23 -5.41
N ILE A 203 4.95 -21.07 -4.23
CA ILE A 203 5.86 -22.06 -3.63
C ILE A 203 5.13 -23.39 -3.39
N ILE A 204 3.90 -23.36 -2.87
CA ILE A 204 3.12 -24.58 -2.61
C ILE A 204 2.45 -25.15 -3.87
N SER A 205 2.67 -24.56 -5.04
CA SER A 205 2.04 -25.03 -6.28
C SER A 205 2.47 -26.46 -6.63
N SER A 206 1.54 -27.26 -7.16
CA SER A 206 1.82 -28.60 -7.68
C SER A 206 2.67 -28.57 -8.96
N ARG A 207 2.65 -27.46 -9.70
CA ARG A 207 3.46 -27.29 -10.91
C ARG A 207 4.88 -26.91 -10.53
N GLN A 208 5.83 -27.80 -10.83
CA GLN A 208 7.25 -27.64 -10.47
C GLN A 208 7.84 -26.30 -10.95
N GLN A 209 7.52 -25.85 -12.16
CA GLN A 209 8.00 -24.57 -12.70
C GLN A 209 7.52 -23.37 -11.88
N ILE A 210 6.24 -23.35 -11.48
CA ILE A 210 5.66 -22.27 -10.67
C ILE A 210 6.27 -22.28 -9.26
N ARG A 211 6.50 -23.47 -8.70
CA ARG A 211 7.17 -23.63 -7.41
C ARG A 211 8.58 -23.06 -7.40
N TRP A 212 9.39 -23.39 -8.41
CA TRP A 212 10.74 -22.84 -8.54
C TRP A 212 10.74 -21.33 -8.73
N LEU A 213 9.85 -20.82 -9.59
CA LEU A 213 9.69 -19.38 -9.79
C LEU A 213 9.29 -18.69 -8.48
N GLY A 214 8.31 -19.23 -7.76
CA GLY A 214 7.87 -18.70 -6.46
C GLY A 214 8.99 -18.69 -5.43
N THR A 215 9.81 -19.75 -5.39
CA THR A 215 10.95 -19.84 -4.48
C THR A 215 12.01 -18.79 -4.81
N LEU A 216 12.34 -18.61 -6.09
CA LEU A 216 13.28 -17.58 -6.54
C LEU A 216 12.79 -16.16 -6.19
N VAL A 217 11.51 -15.87 -6.48
CA VAL A 217 10.87 -14.59 -6.16
C VAL A 217 10.88 -14.33 -4.66
N PHE A 218 10.59 -15.36 -3.85
CA PHE A 218 10.62 -15.25 -2.40
C PHE A 218 12.03 -14.95 -1.87
N LEU A 219 13.05 -15.68 -2.31
CA LEU A 219 14.44 -15.44 -1.88
C LEU A 219 14.96 -14.07 -2.29
N ALA A 220 14.67 -13.65 -3.53
CA ALA A 220 15.02 -12.32 -4.02
C ALA A 220 14.30 -11.22 -3.22
N GLY A 221 13.00 -11.39 -2.95
CA GLY A 221 12.20 -10.47 -2.16
C GLY A 221 12.65 -10.40 -0.70
N LEU A 222 13.04 -11.53 -0.10
CA LEU A 222 13.58 -11.60 1.25
C LEU A 222 14.91 -10.85 1.34
N TRP A 223 15.78 -11.01 0.34
CA TRP A 223 17.01 -10.22 0.25
C TRP A 223 16.73 -8.72 0.15
N ALA A 224 15.82 -8.30 -0.74
CA ALA A 224 15.40 -6.90 -0.82
C ALA A 224 14.81 -6.39 0.51
N LEU A 225 14.05 -7.21 1.23
CA LEU A 225 13.51 -6.87 2.55
C LEU A 225 14.63 -6.62 3.56
N LEU A 226 15.65 -7.48 3.61
CA LEU A 226 16.80 -7.29 4.49
C LEU A 226 17.52 -5.97 4.20
N LEU A 227 17.69 -5.63 2.93
CA LEU A 227 18.30 -4.36 2.51
C LEU A 227 17.51 -3.10 2.92
N THR A 228 16.23 -3.21 3.30
CA THR A 228 15.46 -2.06 3.80
C THR A 228 15.90 -1.61 5.20
N PHE A 229 16.61 -2.45 5.96
CA PHE A 229 16.97 -2.22 7.37
C PHE A 229 15.77 -1.88 8.29
N SER A 230 14.58 -2.40 7.97
CA SER A 230 13.37 -2.19 8.78
C SER A 230 13.28 -3.19 9.93
N ARG A 231 13.62 -2.76 11.15
CA ARG A 231 13.56 -3.58 12.38
C ARG A 231 12.21 -4.27 12.58
N GLY A 232 11.10 -3.56 12.35
CA GLY A 232 9.76 -4.12 12.51
C GLY A 232 9.43 -5.21 11.49
N ALA A 233 9.96 -5.10 10.26
CA ALA A 233 9.74 -6.09 9.22
C ALA A 233 10.66 -7.32 9.36
N TRP A 234 11.83 -7.17 9.99
CA TRP A 234 12.64 -8.33 10.39
C TRP A 234 11.96 -9.11 11.50
N GLY A 235 11.37 -8.41 12.47
CA GLY A 235 10.64 -9.03 13.57
C GLY A 235 9.44 -9.89 13.12
N SER A 236 8.77 -9.54 12.02
CA SER A 236 7.61 -10.31 11.54
C SER A 236 7.95 -11.70 11.00
N PHE A 237 9.21 -12.00 10.71
CA PHE A 237 9.68 -13.33 10.30
C PHE A 237 10.49 -14.05 11.39
N ALA A 238 10.80 -13.38 12.49
CA ALA A 238 11.58 -13.94 13.61
C ALA A 238 10.70 -14.45 14.77
N ALA A 239 9.38 -14.22 14.69
CA ALA A 239 8.37 -14.70 15.64
C ALA A 239 7.63 -15.92 15.08
#